data_AF-A0A8S3TSB5-F1
#
_entry.id   AF-A0A8S3TSB5-F1
#
_cell.length_a   1.000
_cell.length_b   1.000
_cell.length_c   1.000
_cell.angle_alpha   90.00
_cell.angle_beta   90.00
_cell.angle_gamma   90.00
#
_symmetry.space_group_name_H-M   'P 1'
#
loop_
_entity.id
_entity.type
_entity.pdbx_description
1 polymer ?
#
loop_
_entity_poly.entity_id
_entity_poly.type
_entity_poly.pdbx_seq_one_letter_code
_entity_poly.pdbx_strand_id
1 'polypeptide(L)'
;MLFELLVQAAVQLTIRAQHNLTSYGNASQSTLFGGSNPQAATLPPITNDYTVGSCSTTNTDGASIAWWGFQFSFEFAFITDITIYYRKDYAVRMDGFKLYVTNTSTIPPDGYLCYEDPDPGIPNITQNIPCNQLGKYVIYYDDKGDVQTNNGPVVELCYVAINGCEKGMWGTSCSESCSTKCIGHHCHPENGSCVWGCDEQKCLNNRWDKQTGVCTEGCVTGWTAQICNCTKCMSVF
;
A
#
# COMPACT_ATOMS: atom_id res chain seq x y z
N MET A 1 20.19 45.01 -12.71
CA MET A 1 19.10 44.17 -13.27
C MET A 1 19.74 43.02 -14.02
N LEU A 2 20.02 41.93 -13.32
CA LEU A 2 20.36 40.62 -13.89
C LEU A 2 20.46 39.67 -12.69
N PHE A 3 19.32 39.47 -12.06
CA PHE A 3 19.03 38.35 -11.19
C PHE A 3 17.99 37.52 -11.91
N GLU A 4 18.10 36.21 -11.77
CA GLU A 4 17.18 35.16 -12.22
C GLU A 4 17.38 34.64 -13.65
N LEU A 5 17.97 33.44 -13.75
CA LEU A 5 17.28 32.22 -14.22
C LEU A 5 18.29 31.14 -14.58
N LEU A 6 18.76 30.38 -13.58
CA LEU A 6 19.23 29.01 -13.78
C LEU A 6 18.85 28.21 -12.54
N VAL A 7 17.55 28.00 -12.34
CA VAL A 7 17.10 26.85 -11.55
C VAL A 7 17.22 25.66 -12.51
N GLN A 8 18.32 24.91 -12.39
CA GLN A 8 18.40 23.56 -12.92
C GLN A 8 17.24 22.78 -12.30
N ALA A 9 16.21 22.49 -13.09
CA ALA A 9 15.24 21.45 -12.77
C ALA A 9 15.95 20.10 -12.92
N ALA A 10 16.82 19.79 -11.95
CA ALA A 10 17.09 18.41 -11.63
C ALA A 10 15.78 17.87 -11.06
N VAL A 11 15.00 17.20 -11.91
CA VAL A 11 14.03 16.24 -11.41
C VAL A 11 14.87 15.23 -10.65
N GLN A 12 14.95 15.38 -9.33
CA GLN A 12 15.36 14.31 -8.46
C GLN A 12 14.38 13.19 -8.79
N LEU A 13 14.81 12.22 -9.60
CA LEU A 13 14.28 10.87 -9.46
C LEU A 13 14.65 10.51 -8.02
N THR A 14 13.74 10.81 -7.10
CA THR A 14 13.70 10.11 -5.83
C THR A 14 13.46 8.68 -6.26
N ILE A 15 14.55 7.91 -6.40
CA ILE A 15 14.49 6.46 -6.38
C ILE A 15 13.86 6.19 -5.02
N ARG A 16 12.54 6.06 -4.98
CA ARG A 16 11.89 5.59 -3.76
C ARG A 16 12.51 4.24 -3.50
N ALA A 17 12.99 4.01 -2.28
CA ALA A 17 13.48 2.71 -1.84
C ALA A 17 12.38 1.61 -1.90
N GLN A 18 11.15 2.01 -2.25
CA GLN A 18 9.99 1.16 -2.30
C GLN A 18 10.01 0.23 -3.52
N HIS A 19 9.94 -1.06 -3.23
CA HIS A 19 9.83 -2.10 -4.24
C HIS A 19 8.35 -2.28 -4.61
N ASN A 20 8.04 -2.22 -5.91
CA ASN A 20 6.69 -2.52 -6.37
C ASN A 20 6.47 -4.04 -6.38
N LEU A 21 5.47 -4.48 -5.62
CA LEU A 21 5.15 -5.88 -5.39
C LEU A 21 4.19 -6.48 -6.42
N THR A 22 3.72 -5.71 -7.40
CA THR A 22 2.67 -6.17 -8.33
C THR A 22 3.11 -7.27 -9.29
N SER A 23 4.41 -7.51 -9.42
CA SER A 23 4.99 -8.66 -10.13
C SER A 23 5.00 -9.96 -9.29
N TYR A 24 4.67 -9.89 -8.01
CA TYR A 24 4.73 -11.01 -7.06
C TYR A 24 3.35 -11.40 -6.52
N GLY A 25 2.42 -11.64 -7.44
CA GLY A 25 1.07 -12.03 -7.06
C GLY A 25 0.13 -12.10 -8.25
N ASN A 26 -1.13 -12.44 -7.96
CA ASN A 26 -2.18 -12.57 -8.96
C ASN A 26 -3.36 -11.67 -8.61
N ALA A 27 -3.92 -11.03 -9.64
CA ALA A 27 -5.12 -10.23 -9.53
C ALA A 27 -6.38 -11.05 -9.89
N SER A 28 -7.49 -10.68 -9.27
CA SER A 28 -8.84 -11.18 -9.54
C SER A 28 -9.85 -10.06 -9.36
N GLN A 29 -11.07 -10.22 -9.86
CA GLN A 29 -12.11 -9.20 -9.75
C GLN A 29 -13.50 -9.83 -9.77
N SER A 30 -14.53 -9.05 -9.42
CA SER A 30 -15.90 -9.54 -9.28
C SER A 30 -16.51 -10.10 -10.57
N THR A 31 -16.26 -9.45 -11.72
CA THR A 31 -16.86 -9.78 -13.03
C THR A 31 -15.92 -9.33 -14.15
N LEU A 32 -16.05 -9.89 -15.36
CA LEU A 32 -15.14 -9.62 -16.47
C LEU A 32 -15.87 -8.98 -17.65
N PHE A 33 -15.77 -7.65 -17.81
CA PHE A 33 -16.37 -6.99 -18.97
C PHE A 33 -15.62 -7.37 -20.24
N GLY A 34 -16.32 -7.94 -21.22
CA GLY A 34 -15.72 -8.35 -22.49
C GLY A 34 -14.56 -9.35 -22.35
N GLY A 35 -14.49 -10.11 -21.24
CA GLY A 35 -13.36 -10.99 -20.95
C GLY A 35 -12.09 -10.27 -20.50
N SER A 36 -12.22 -9.04 -19.96
CA SER A 36 -11.11 -8.27 -19.40
C SER A 36 -10.25 -9.09 -18.42
N ASN A 37 -8.94 -8.87 -18.45
CA ASN A 37 -7.98 -9.54 -17.59
C ASN A 37 -7.69 -8.69 -16.33
N PRO A 38 -7.98 -9.18 -15.11
CA PRO A 38 -7.67 -8.47 -13.87
C PRO A 38 -6.19 -8.13 -13.71
N GLN A 39 -5.30 -8.96 -14.25
CA GLN A 39 -3.85 -8.77 -14.19
C GLN A 39 -3.38 -7.58 -15.03
N ALA A 40 -4.19 -7.06 -15.96
CA ALA A 40 -3.82 -5.88 -16.75
C ALA A 40 -3.49 -4.68 -15.85
N ALA A 41 -4.18 -4.54 -14.72
CA ALA A 41 -3.93 -3.49 -13.73
C ALA A 41 -2.59 -3.64 -12.96
N THR A 42 -1.82 -4.72 -13.13
CA THR A 42 -0.55 -4.90 -12.40
C THR A 42 0.67 -4.50 -13.22
N LEU A 43 0.48 -4.11 -14.48
CA LEU A 43 1.54 -3.71 -15.42
C LEU A 43 1.53 -2.20 -15.61
N PRO A 44 2.70 -1.53 -15.63
CA PRO A 44 2.76 -0.09 -15.91
C PRO A 44 2.00 0.25 -17.19
N PRO A 45 1.08 1.23 -17.17
CA PRO A 45 0.19 1.45 -18.28
C PRO A 45 0.94 2.20 -19.39
N ILE A 46 0.66 1.86 -20.65
CA ILE A 46 1.11 2.69 -21.78
C ILE A 46 0.33 4.01 -21.77
N THR A 47 -0.97 3.95 -21.44
CA THR A 47 -1.87 5.09 -21.22
C THR A 47 -2.99 4.70 -20.24
N ASN A 48 -3.73 5.68 -19.71
CA ASN A 48 -4.97 5.44 -18.96
C ASN A 48 -6.22 5.35 -19.86
N ASP A 49 -6.03 5.15 -21.17
CA ASP A 49 -7.12 5.00 -22.14
C ASP A 49 -7.52 3.52 -22.25
N TYR A 50 -8.79 3.26 -21.99
CA TYR A 50 -9.37 1.91 -22.08
C TYR A 50 -9.24 1.29 -23.47
N THR A 51 -9.29 2.10 -24.53
CA THR A 51 -9.27 1.60 -25.92
C THR A 51 -7.96 0.89 -26.30
N VAL A 52 -6.91 1.08 -25.49
CA VAL A 52 -5.61 0.42 -25.67
C VAL A 52 -5.56 -0.95 -24.97
N GLY A 53 -6.63 -1.35 -24.27
CA GLY A 53 -6.76 -2.67 -23.64
C GLY A 53 -5.86 -2.86 -22.42
N SER A 54 -5.35 -1.78 -21.83
CA SER A 54 -4.43 -1.81 -20.69
C SER A 54 -5.12 -1.84 -19.32
N CYS A 55 -6.44 -1.66 -19.26
CA CYS A 55 -7.17 -1.55 -17.99
C CYS A 55 -7.96 -2.83 -17.67
N SER A 56 -7.92 -3.23 -16.40
CA SER A 56 -8.84 -4.19 -15.80
C SER A 56 -10.23 -3.54 -15.70
N THR A 57 -11.29 -4.26 -16.06
CA THR A 57 -12.65 -3.69 -16.07
C THR A 57 -13.70 -4.71 -15.68
N THR A 58 -14.51 -4.36 -14.68
CA THR A 58 -15.70 -5.12 -14.30
C THR A 58 -16.88 -4.79 -15.20
N ASN A 59 -17.91 -5.64 -15.14
CA ASN A 59 -19.19 -5.42 -15.83
C ASN A 59 -19.82 -4.07 -15.49
N THR A 60 -20.66 -3.56 -16.40
CA THR A 60 -21.30 -2.23 -16.31
C THR A 60 -22.80 -2.30 -16.02
N ASP A 61 -23.31 -3.51 -15.84
CA ASP A 61 -24.71 -3.91 -15.79
C ASP A 61 -25.37 -3.70 -14.41
N GLY A 62 -24.93 -2.66 -13.68
CA GLY A 62 -25.58 -2.23 -12.44
C GLY A 62 -25.41 -3.21 -11.26
N ALA A 63 -24.19 -3.75 -11.08
CA ALA A 63 -23.87 -4.56 -9.91
C ALA A 63 -24.11 -3.79 -8.61
N SER A 64 -24.45 -4.46 -7.51
CA SER A 64 -24.53 -3.81 -6.18
C SER A 64 -23.16 -3.63 -5.53
N ILE A 65 -22.16 -4.38 -5.99
CA ILE A 65 -20.79 -4.37 -5.50
C ILE A 65 -19.87 -4.66 -6.69
N ALA A 66 -18.75 -3.94 -6.79
CA ALA A 66 -17.64 -4.30 -7.67
C ALA A 66 -16.32 -4.23 -6.90
N TRP A 67 -15.39 -5.13 -7.23
CA TRP A 67 -14.10 -5.19 -6.56
C TRP A 67 -13.02 -5.72 -7.49
N TRP A 68 -11.79 -5.28 -7.23
CA TRP A 68 -10.55 -5.84 -7.76
C TRP A 68 -9.63 -6.17 -6.59
N GLY A 69 -9.04 -7.35 -6.60
CA GLY A 69 -8.22 -7.85 -5.50
C GLY A 69 -6.90 -8.42 -6.00
N PHE A 70 -5.81 -8.06 -5.35
CA PHE A 70 -4.47 -8.60 -5.58
C PHE A 70 -4.04 -9.49 -4.43
N GLN A 71 -3.64 -10.72 -4.72
CA GLN A 71 -3.10 -11.67 -3.76
C GLN A 71 -1.60 -11.80 -3.95
N PHE A 72 -0.81 -11.52 -2.92
CA PHE A 72 0.65 -11.73 -2.98
C PHE A 72 0.99 -13.23 -3.08
N SER A 73 2.10 -13.58 -3.71
CA SER A 73 2.63 -14.95 -3.74
C SER A 73 3.26 -15.38 -2.41
N PHE A 74 3.77 -14.42 -1.63
CA PHE A 74 4.33 -14.63 -0.29
C PHE A 74 3.26 -14.78 0.78
N GLU A 75 3.60 -15.24 1.99
CA GLU A 75 2.62 -15.38 3.08
C GLU A 75 2.01 -14.03 3.49
N PHE A 76 2.83 -12.99 3.62
CA PHE A 76 2.39 -11.62 3.88
C PHE A 76 3.38 -10.61 3.28
N ALA A 77 2.90 -9.42 2.97
CA ALA A 77 3.71 -8.26 2.63
C ALA A 77 3.38 -7.09 3.56
N PHE A 78 4.38 -6.27 3.88
CA PHE A 78 4.15 -4.96 4.48
C PHE A 78 4.05 -3.92 3.36
N ILE A 79 2.87 -3.35 3.22
CA ILE A 79 2.57 -2.27 2.27
C ILE A 79 2.94 -0.95 2.97
N THR A 80 3.54 -0.03 2.21
CA THR A 80 3.79 1.35 2.64
C THR A 80 2.80 2.32 2.00
N ASP A 81 2.57 2.16 0.69
CA ASP A 81 1.56 2.89 -0.06
C ASP A 81 1.08 2.12 -1.30
N ILE A 82 -0.05 2.56 -1.81
CA ILE A 82 -0.67 2.01 -3.01
C ILE A 82 -0.96 3.17 -3.94
N THR A 83 -0.39 3.13 -5.14
CA THR A 83 -0.68 4.12 -6.18
C THR A 83 -1.67 3.54 -7.18
N ILE A 84 -2.81 4.21 -7.37
CA ILE A 84 -3.86 3.85 -8.32
C ILE A 84 -3.79 4.77 -9.53
N TYR A 85 -3.87 4.18 -10.73
CA TYR A 85 -4.09 4.85 -12.01
C TYR A 85 -5.40 4.33 -12.59
N TYR A 86 -6.43 5.14 -12.49
CA TYR A 86 -7.76 4.82 -12.97
C TYR A 86 -7.95 5.20 -14.43
N ARG A 87 -8.95 4.59 -15.08
CA ARG A 87 -9.37 4.92 -16.43
C ARG A 87 -9.66 6.42 -16.58
N LYS A 88 -9.06 7.02 -17.60
CA LYS A 88 -9.29 8.42 -17.96
C LYS A 88 -10.77 8.64 -18.32
N ASP A 89 -11.30 9.81 -17.96
CA ASP A 89 -12.66 10.28 -18.30
C ASP A 89 -13.82 9.53 -17.61
N TYR A 90 -13.52 8.55 -16.74
CA TYR A 90 -14.52 7.77 -15.98
C TYR A 90 -14.34 7.82 -14.45
N ALA A 91 -13.62 8.85 -13.98
CA ALA A 91 -13.39 9.10 -12.56
C ALA A 91 -14.67 9.17 -11.71
N VAL A 92 -15.79 9.59 -12.30
CA VAL A 92 -17.11 9.62 -11.64
C VAL A 92 -17.58 8.26 -11.11
N ARG A 93 -17.02 7.15 -11.61
CA ARG A 93 -17.29 5.79 -11.14
C ARG A 93 -16.42 5.36 -9.95
N MET A 94 -15.53 6.23 -9.48
CA MET A 94 -14.70 5.98 -8.30
C MET A 94 -15.33 6.53 -7.02
N ASP A 95 -16.46 7.23 -7.09
CA ASP A 95 -17.08 7.85 -5.91
C ASP A 95 -17.30 6.82 -4.78
N GLY A 96 -16.78 7.15 -3.60
CA GLY A 96 -16.97 6.34 -2.39
C GLY A 96 -16.22 5.01 -2.39
N PHE A 97 -15.25 4.83 -3.29
CA PHE A 97 -14.42 3.63 -3.31
C PHE A 97 -13.63 3.46 -2.02
N LYS A 98 -13.37 2.21 -1.67
CA LYS A 98 -12.61 1.82 -0.50
C LYS A 98 -11.39 0.98 -0.90
N LEU A 99 -10.28 1.17 -0.20
CA LEU A 99 -9.07 0.40 -0.39
C LEU A 99 -8.68 -0.28 0.92
N TYR A 100 -8.50 -1.59 0.86
CA TYR A 100 -8.21 -2.42 2.02
C TYR A 100 -6.91 -3.18 1.87
N VAL A 101 -6.24 -3.38 3.00
CA VAL A 101 -5.22 -4.42 3.19
C VAL A 101 -5.79 -5.46 4.16
N THR A 102 -5.83 -6.73 3.76
CA THR A 102 -6.41 -7.82 4.57
C THR A 102 -5.60 -9.12 4.44
N ASN A 103 -5.86 -10.05 5.36
CA ASN A 103 -5.31 -11.41 5.34
C ASN A 103 -6.24 -12.43 4.66
N THR A 104 -7.49 -12.05 4.36
CA THR A 104 -8.49 -12.94 3.75
C THR A 104 -8.96 -12.41 2.40
N SER A 105 -9.59 -13.24 1.58
CA SER A 105 -10.23 -12.81 0.34
C SER A 105 -11.72 -12.52 0.52
N THR A 106 -12.16 -12.20 1.75
CA THR A 106 -13.58 -11.98 2.06
C THR A 106 -14.08 -10.70 1.39
N ILE A 107 -15.33 -10.72 0.90
CA ILE A 107 -16.01 -9.58 0.31
C ILE A 107 -17.39 -9.43 1.00
N PRO A 108 -17.71 -8.27 1.61
CA PRO A 108 -16.86 -7.08 1.80
C PRO A 108 -15.57 -7.39 2.60
N PRO A 109 -14.47 -6.64 2.38
CA PRO A 109 -13.22 -6.88 3.09
C PRO A 109 -13.32 -6.70 4.60
N ASP A 110 -12.66 -7.58 5.36
CA ASP A 110 -12.61 -7.60 6.83
C ASP A 110 -11.32 -7.01 7.43
N GLY A 111 -10.46 -6.47 6.58
CA GLY A 111 -9.14 -5.97 6.97
C GLY A 111 -9.09 -4.48 7.29
N TYR A 112 -7.87 -3.95 7.27
CA TYR A 112 -7.63 -2.54 7.52
C TYR A 112 -8.09 -1.69 6.33
N LEU A 113 -8.99 -0.75 6.59
CA LEU A 113 -9.41 0.28 5.63
C LEU A 113 -8.28 1.32 5.51
N CYS A 114 -7.50 1.22 4.43
CA CYS A 114 -6.44 2.18 4.12
C CYS A 114 -7.02 3.55 3.74
N TYR A 115 -8.12 3.52 2.99
CA TYR A 115 -8.72 4.70 2.40
C TYR A 115 -10.17 4.45 2.05
N GLU A 116 -11.00 5.44 2.30
CA GLU A 116 -12.36 5.56 1.77
C GLU A 116 -12.43 6.93 1.14
N ASP A 117 -12.86 6.97 -0.12
CA ASP A 117 -13.04 8.22 -0.85
C ASP A 117 -14.13 9.05 -0.14
N PRO A 118 -13.79 10.25 0.36
CA PRO A 118 -14.61 10.98 1.33
C PRO A 118 -15.75 11.79 0.69
N ASP A 119 -16.29 11.35 -0.44
CA ASP A 119 -16.78 12.16 -1.55
C ASP A 119 -17.67 13.39 -1.27
N PRO A 120 -17.52 14.46 -2.10
CA PRO A 120 -18.67 14.90 -2.91
C PRO A 120 -18.35 15.37 -4.36
N GLY A 121 -17.22 14.99 -4.97
CA GLY A 121 -16.75 15.51 -6.27
C GLY A 121 -16.12 14.44 -7.17
N ILE A 122 -15.46 14.85 -8.27
CA ILE A 122 -14.79 13.87 -9.16
C ILE A 122 -13.43 13.49 -8.54
N PRO A 123 -13.18 12.23 -8.14
CA PRO A 123 -11.91 11.82 -7.56
C PRO A 123 -10.75 11.99 -8.54
N ASN A 124 -9.52 12.17 -8.02
CA ASN A 124 -8.35 12.20 -8.88
C ASN A 124 -8.10 10.80 -9.46
N ILE A 125 -7.95 10.69 -10.78
CA ILE A 125 -7.67 9.40 -11.45
C ILE A 125 -6.28 8.86 -11.16
N THR A 126 -5.38 9.65 -10.57
CA THR A 126 -4.09 9.18 -10.08
C THR A 126 -3.92 9.56 -8.62
N GLN A 127 -3.88 8.55 -7.75
CA GLN A 127 -3.81 8.74 -6.31
C GLN A 127 -2.68 7.90 -5.73
N ASN A 128 -1.86 8.47 -4.87
CA ASN A 128 -0.95 7.73 -4.01
C ASN A 128 -1.56 7.72 -2.60
N ILE A 129 -1.90 6.53 -2.13
CA ILE A 129 -2.60 6.31 -0.87
C ILE A 129 -1.63 5.63 0.10
N PRO A 130 -1.13 6.34 1.13
CA PRO A 130 -0.33 5.73 2.19
C PRO A 130 -1.12 4.65 2.92
N CYS A 131 -0.55 3.47 3.10
CA CYS A 131 -1.13 2.40 3.90
C CYS A 131 -0.05 1.53 4.51
N ASN A 132 0.39 1.89 5.73
CA ASN A 132 1.44 1.19 6.47
C ASN A 132 0.89 -0.06 7.16
N GLN A 133 0.57 -1.10 6.40
CA GLN A 133 -0.11 -2.29 6.90
C GLN A 133 0.49 -3.59 6.39
N LEU A 134 0.42 -4.62 7.23
CA LEU A 134 0.76 -5.98 6.86
C LEU A 134 -0.48 -6.70 6.34
N GLY A 135 -0.38 -7.36 5.19
CA GLY A 135 -1.48 -8.17 4.65
C GLY A 135 -1.07 -9.17 3.57
N LYS A 136 -2.02 -10.04 3.22
CA LYS A 136 -1.93 -11.00 2.10
C LYS A 136 -2.63 -10.50 0.83
N TYR A 137 -3.59 -9.59 0.98
CA TYR A 137 -4.37 -9.04 -0.11
C TYR A 137 -4.43 -7.52 -0.04
N VAL A 138 -4.45 -6.90 -1.22
CA VAL A 138 -4.91 -5.52 -1.43
C VAL A 138 -6.23 -5.60 -2.20
N ILE A 139 -7.28 -4.95 -1.70
CA ILE A 139 -8.62 -4.99 -2.32
C ILE A 139 -9.13 -3.58 -2.54
N TYR A 140 -9.36 -3.23 -3.81
CA TYR A 140 -10.21 -2.12 -4.22
C TYR A 140 -11.65 -2.60 -4.17
N TYR A 141 -12.51 -1.90 -3.45
CA TYR A 141 -13.89 -2.29 -3.20
C TYR A 141 -14.81 -1.09 -3.37
N ASP A 142 -15.92 -1.28 -4.07
CA ASP A 142 -16.93 -0.25 -4.28
C ASP A 142 -18.33 -0.87 -4.14
N ASP A 143 -19.14 -0.23 -3.30
CA ASP A 143 -20.54 -0.53 -3.00
C ASP A 143 -21.47 0.69 -3.22
N LYS A 144 -20.95 1.76 -3.81
CA LYS A 144 -21.65 3.01 -4.11
C LYS A 144 -21.91 3.15 -5.60
N GLY A 145 -20.86 3.01 -6.40
CA GLY A 145 -20.89 3.34 -7.82
C GLY A 145 -21.10 4.82 -8.10
N ASP A 146 -21.63 5.14 -9.27
CA ASP A 146 -21.82 6.54 -9.69
C ASP A 146 -23.08 7.10 -9.03
N VAL A 147 -22.90 7.83 -7.93
CA VAL A 147 -23.97 8.44 -7.14
C VAL A 147 -24.69 9.54 -7.92
N GLN A 148 -24.05 10.16 -8.92
CA GLN A 148 -24.67 11.21 -9.73
C GLN A 148 -25.67 10.61 -10.72
N THR A 149 -25.36 9.45 -11.29
CA THR A 149 -26.22 8.78 -12.28
C THR A 149 -27.05 7.62 -11.71
N ASN A 150 -26.88 7.30 -10.42
CA ASN A 150 -27.47 6.13 -9.75
C ASN A 150 -27.14 4.80 -10.45
N ASN A 151 -25.97 4.72 -11.07
CA ASN A 151 -25.47 3.48 -11.66
C ASN A 151 -24.64 2.72 -10.62
N GLY A 152 -24.77 1.39 -10.62
CA GLY A 152 -24.00 0.53 -9.73
C GLY A 152 -22.49 0.63 -9.96
N PRO A 153 -21.67 0.20 -8.97
CA PRO A 153 -20.21 0.23 -9.03
C PRO A 153 -19.61 -0.48 -10.24
N VAL A 154 -18.59 0.15 -10.82
CA VAL A 154 -17.78 -0.37 -11.93
C VAL A 154 -16.32 -0.02 -11.64
N VAL A 155 -15.45 -1.04 -11.59
CA VAL A 155 -14.02 -0.88 -11.36
C VAL A 155 -13.28 -0.89 -12.69
N GLU A 156 -12.52 0.18 -12.97
CA GLU A 156 -11.75 0.37 -14.21
C GLU A 156 -10.29 0.79 -13.94
N LEU A 157 -9.49 -0.13 -13.40
CA LEU A 157 -8.11 0.12 -12.98
C LEU A 157 -7.14 -0.12 -14.14
N CYS A 158 -6.39 0.92 -14.54
CA CYS A 158 -5.37 0.82 -15.59
C CYS A 158 -4.01 0.43 -15.04
N TYR A 159 -3.69 0.84 -13.82
CA TYR A 159 -2.52 0.35 -13.10
C TYR A 159 -2.68 0.53 -11.60
N VAL A 160 -2.16 -0.40 -10.82
CA VAL A 160 -2.01 -0.34 -9.38
C VAL A 160 -0.55 -0.67 -9.09
N ALA A 161 0.17 0.25 -8.47
CA ALA A 161 1.48 0.00 -7.91
C ALA A 161 1.34 -0.23 -6.40
N ILE A 162 1.70 -1.41 -5.93
CA ILE A 162 1.63 -1.76 -4.51
C ILE A 162 3.05 -1.74 -3.98
N ASN A 163 3.37 -0.71 -3.21
CA ASN A 163 4.73 -0.45 -2.74
C ASN A 163 4.93 -1.04 -1.35
N GLY A 164 6.03 -1.74 -1.15
CA GLY A 164 6.32 -2.39 0.13
C GLY A 164 7.41 -3.43 0.03
N CYS A 165 7.43 -4.38 0.98
CA CYS A 165 8.28 -5.57 0.93
C CYS A 165 7.55 -6.81 1.43
N GLU A 166 8.01 -7.99 1.03
CA GLU A 166 7.67 -9.24 1.71
C GLU A 166 7.95 -9.09 3.21
N LYS A 167 7.09 -9.66 4.06
CA LYS A 167 7.28 -9.66 5.50
C LYS A 167 8.68 -10.18 5.84
N GLY A 168 9.43 -9.39 6.61
CA GLY A 168 10.79 -9.76 7.01
C GLY A 168 11.89 -9.25 6.09
N MET A 169 11.54 -8.48 5.06
CA MET A 169 12.51 -7.85 4.15
C MET A 169 12.34 -6.33 4.14
N TRP A 170 13.43 -5.61 3.87
CA TRP A 170 13.47 -4.15 3.72
C TRP A 170 14.62 -3.72 2.80
N GLY A 171 14.75 -2.41 2.61
CA GLY A 171 15.80 -1.80 1.80
C GLY A 171 15.48 -1.80 0.31
N THR A 172 16.45 -1.37 -0.50
CA THR A 172 16.26 -1.25 -1.95
C THR A 172 15.96 -2.63 -2.55
N SER A 173 14.86 -2.73 -3.28
CA SER A 173 14.36 -3.98 -3.87
C SER A 173 14.13 -5.12 -2.86
N CYS A 174 13.89 -4.79 -1.58
CA CYS A 174 13.69 -5.75 -0.50
C CYS A 174 14.85 -6.75 -0.35
N SER A 175 16.09 -6.27 -0.49
CA SER A 175 17.29 -7.11 -0.49
C SER A 175 17.88 -7.38 0.89
N GLU A 176 17.42 -6.67 1.92
CA GLU A 176 17.91 -6.83 3.29
C GLU A 176 16.88 -7.53 4.16
N SER A 177 17.35 -8.47 4.99
CA SER A 177 16.48 -9.09 5.99
C SER A 177 16.27 -8.16 7.19
N CYS A 178 15.06 -8.15 7.72
CA CYS A 178 14.74 -7.48 8.97
C CYS A 178 15.58 -8.04 10.12
N SER A 179 15.92 -7.18 11.07
CA SER A 179 16.67 -7.58 12.25
C SER A 179 15.95 -8.69 13.02
N THR A 180 16.71 -9.68 13.50
CA THR A 180 16.20 -10.71 14.42
C THR A 180 15.73 -10.16 15.76
N LYS A 181 15.96 -8.87 16.02
CA LYS A 181 15.52 -8.16 17.23
C LYS A 181 14.12 -7.54 17.09
N CYS A 182 13.56 -7.50 15.88
CA CYS A 182 12.20 -7.04 15.66
C CYS A 182 11.19 -8.12 16.04
N ILE A 183 10.09 -7.74 16.71
CA ILE A 183 9.02 -8.68 17.03
C ILE A 183 8.49 -9.30 15.74
N GLY A 184 8.52 -10.63 15.66
CA GLY A 184 8.11 -11.38 14.46
C GLY A 184 8.95 -11.09 13.21
N HIS A 185 10.20 -10.63 13.38
CA HIS A 185 11.09 -10.18 12.30
C HIS A 185 10.45 -9.09 11.42
N HIS A 186 9.57 -8.27 11.99
CA HIS A 186 8.82 -7.31 11.21
C HIS A 186 9.43 -5.91 11.28
N CYS A 187 9.86 -5.40 10.14
CA CYS A 187 10.42 -4.06 10.01
C CYS A 187 9.81 -3.28 8.84
N HIS A 188 9.98 -1.96 8.87
CA HIS A 188 9.46 -1.04 7.87
C HIS A 188 10.27 -1.17 6.58
N PRO A 189 9.62 -1.35 5.41
CA PRO A 189 10.31 -1.63 4.14
C PRO A 189 11.38 -0.61 3.74
N GLU A 190 11.20 0.65 4.08
CA GLU A 190 12.13 1.71 3.64
C GLU A 190 13.39 1.84 4.50
N ASN A 191 13.31 1.59 5.80
CA ASN A 191 14.37 1.98 6.75
C ASN A 191 14.76 0.89 7.76
N GLY A 192 14.11 -0.27 7.71
CA GLY A 192 14.44 -1.41 8.56
C GLY A 192 14.07 -1.24 10.03
N SER A 193 13.36 -0.17 10.41
CA SER A 193 12.90 0.04 11.78
C SER A 193 11.80 -0.95 12.15
N CYS A 194 11.79 -1.47 13.38
CA CYS A 194 10.79 -2.47 13.78
C CYS A 194 9.41 -1.83 13.95
N VAL A 195 8.42 -2.29 13.19
CA VAL A 195 7.07 -1.67 13.14
C VAL A 195 6.25 -1.98 14.39
N TRP A 196 6.40 -3.19 14.93
CA TRP A 196 5.72 -3.61 16.17
C TRP A 196 6.58 -3.43 17.42
N GLY A 197 7.65 -2.65 17.31
CA GLY A 197 8.64 -2.51 18.35
C GLY A 197 9.60 -3.70 18.41
N CYS A 198 10.38 -3.69 19.47
CA CYS A 198 11.45 -4.66 19.69
C CYS A 198 11.13 -5.50 20.92
N ASP A 199 11.68 -6.71 20.93
CA ASP A 199 11.45 -7.71 21.96
C ASP A 199 11.61 -7.14 23.40
N GLU A 200 10.69 -7.49 24.31
CA GLU A 200 10.61 -7.12 25.73
C GLU A 200 11.91 -7.26 26.52
N GLN A 201 12.84 -8.08 26.03
CA GLN A 201 14.22 -8.18 26.54
C GLN A 201 15.06 -6.90 26.35
N LYS A 202 14.55 -5.88 25.66
CA LYS A 202 15.27 -4.61 25.42
C LYS A 202 15.01 -3.54 26.47
N CYS A 203 13.98 -3.70 27.30
CA CYS A 203 13.85 -2.90 28.50
C CYS A 203 14.88 -3.37 29.53
N LEU A 204 15.53 -2.43 30.21
CA LEU A 204 16.37 -2.77 31.37
C LEU A 204 15.55 -3.61 32.35
N ASN A 205 16.13 -4.74 32.76
CA ASN A 205 15.52 -5.69 33.69
C ASN A 205 14.14 -6.22 33.26
N ASN A 206 13.81 -6.17 31.97
CA ASN A 206 12.50 -6.51 31.43
C ASN A 206 11.38 -5.72 32.15
N ARG A 207 11.59 -4.43 32.44
CA ARG A 207 10.58 -3.56 33.07
C ARG A 207 9.97 -2.58 32.09
N TRP A 208 8.66 -2.71 31.89
CA TRP A 208 7.87 -1.81 31.07
C TRP A 208 6.48 -1.61 31.65
N ASP A 209 5.84 -0.53 31.22
CA ASP A 209 4.44 -0.29 31.45
C ASP A 209 3.63 -1.13 30.45
N LYS A 210 2.83 -2.06 30.97
CA LYS A 210 2.07 -3.02 30.15
C LYS A 210 0.98 -2.39 29.30
N GLN A 211 0.53 -1.18 29.64
CA GLN A 211 -0.53 -0.48 28.91
C GLN A 211 0.02 0.36 27.76
N THR A 212 1.21 0.93 27.95
CA THR A 212 1.83 1.88 27.01
C THR A 212 3.01 1.31 26.23
N GLY A 213 3.59 0.18 26.67
CA GLY A 213 4.77 -0.44 26.06
C GLY A 213 6.09 0.30 26.36
N VAL A 214 6.04 1.33 27.21
CA VAL A 214 7.19 2.16 27.56
C VAL A 214 8.07 1.43 28.57
N CYS A 215 9.38 1.34 28.31
CA CYS A 215 10.34 0.79 29.27
C CYS A 215 10.53 1.78 30.43
N THR A 216 10.17 1.36 31.64
CA THR A 216 10.14 2.24 32.82
C THR A 216 11.53 2.49 33.39
N GLU A 217 12.48 1.61 33.12
CA GLU A 217 13.88 1.70 33.57
C GLU A 217 14.84 2.06 32.43
N GLY A 218 14.30 2.51 31.29
CA GLY A 218 15.09 2.74 30.10
C GLY A 218 15.49 1.44 29.41
N CYS A 219 16.49 1.53 28.55
CA CYS A 219 16.83 0.48 27.60
C CYS A 219 18.17 -0.17 27.92
N VAL A 220 18.30 -1.46 27.60
CA VAL A 220 19.62 -2.12 27.60
C VAL A 220 20.56 -1.42 26.61
N THR A 221 21.87 -1.54 26.82
CA THR A 221 22.88 -0.86 26.00
C THR A 221 22.66 -1.07 24.49
N GLY A 222 22.73 0.01 23.71
CA GLY A 222 22.51 0.00 22.26
C GLY A 222 21.08 0.35 21.81
N TRP A 223 20.22 0.73 22.77
CA TRP A 223 18.82 1.10 22.55
C TRP A 223 18.53 2.45 23.19
N THR A 224 17.66 3.25 22.57
CA THR A 224 17.30 4.58 23.11
C THR A 224 15.83 4.87 22.86
N ALA A 225 15.32 5.97 23.43
CA ALA A 225 13.90 6.37 23.48
C ALA A 225 13.03 5.58 24.47
N GLN A 226 11.81 6.08 24.72
CA GLN A 226 10.89 5.59 25.76
C GLN A 226 10.37 4.16 25.51
N ILE A 227 10.27 3.74 24.26
CA ILE A 227 9.81 2.39 23.87
C ILE A 227 11.01 1.49 23.50
N CYS A 228 12.24 1.95 23.80
CA CYS A 228 13.49 1.25 23.47
C CYS A 228 13.56 0.81 22.03
N ASN A 229 13.65 1.80 21.15
CA ASN A 229 13.77 1.63 19.72
C ASN A 229 15.25 1.64 19.29
N CYS A 230 15.60 0.96 18.19
CA CYS A 230 16.90 1.18 17.55
C CYS A 230 16.81 2.55 16.86
N THR A 231 17.29 3.62 17.48
CA THR A 231 17.22 4.97 16.88
C THR A 231 18.25 5.20 15.79
N LYS A 232 19.18 4.29 15.61
CA LYS A 232 20.04 4.13 14.44
C LYS A 232 20.92 2.94 14.74
N CYS A 233 20.72 1.86 13.99
CA CYS A 233 21.69 0.78 13.96
C CYS A 233 22.86 1.30 13.09
N MET A 234 23.66 2.26 13.60
CA MET A 234 24.89 2.65 12.92
C MET A 234 25.88 1.50 13.11
N SER A 235 26.28 0.92 11.99
CA SER A 235 27.50 0.13 11.89
C SER A 235 28.66 0.94 12.45
N VAL A 236 29.23 0.47 13.55
CA VAL A 236 30.57 0.90 13.97
C VAL A 236 31.53 -0.08 13.31
N PHE A 237 32.18 0.36 12.24
CA PHE A 237 33.47 -0.20 11.82
C PHE A 237 34.58 0.48 12.61
#